data_AF-A0A913YNW7-F1
#
_entry.id   AF-A0A913YNW7-F1
#
_cell.length_a   1.000
_cell.length_b   1.000
_cell.length_c   1.000
_cell.angle_alpha   90.00
_cell.angle_beta   90.00
_cell.angle_gamma   90.00
#
_symmetry.space_group_name_H-M   'P 1'
#
loop_
_entity.id
_entity.type
_entity.pdbx_description
1 polymer ?
#
loop_
_entity_poly.entity_id
_entity_poly.type
_entity_poly.pdbx_seq_one_letter_code
_entity_poly.pdbx_strand_id
1 'polypeptide(L)'
;MRVKLSDEVLTETQNRYNRPENCDCLETTKVNHLIWDKLKSETRSADIKLQRVQTNLVKGVIPIVSLIQELVNARDKIPSDVLEVEEILKKGTDAIALIGAANFDLNMRRRDNIKLELNEDYKHLCSSTVPFTDYLFGDDTDLSKQLKDLAEATKVSKKIKHDSKSDTRKGSNYRNFKSSKRGFGYKRDQYSRSNSYKSNLNWKRPSLKNKEEGKRQK
;
A
#
# COMPACT_ATOMS: atom_id res chain seq x y z
N MET A 1 -13.11 13.87 15.92
CA MET A 1 -13.71 13.69 14.57
C MET A 1 -14.17 12.24 14.41
N ARG A 2 -15.44 11.91 14.69
CA ARG A 2 -15.99 10.54 14.54
C ARG A 2 -17.29 10.49 13.72
N VAL A 3 -17.66 11.60 13.08
CA VAL A 3 -18.90 11.76 12.33
C VAL A 3 -18.56 11.77 10.84
N LYS A 4 -19.31 10.99 10.05
CA LYS A 4 -19.17 10.95 8.59
C LYS A 4 -19.99 12.10 7.98
N LEU A 5 -19.38 12.88 7.08
CA LEU A 5 -20.10 13.82 6.23
C LEU A 5 -20.90 13.08 5.15
N SER A 6 -22.07 13.59 4.76
CA SER A 6 -22.75 13.08 3.58
C SER A 6 -21.91 13.32 2.33
N ASP A 7 -22.04 12.46 1.32
CA ASP A 7 -21.22 12.54 0.11
C ASP A 7 -21.49 13.85 -0.66
N GLU A 8 -22.71 14.37 -0.59
CA GLU A 8 -23.12 15.68 -1.14
C GLU A 8 -22.39 16.83 -0.45
N VAL A 9 -22.48 16.92 0.88
CA VAL A 9 -21.83 17.99 1.67
C VAL A 9 -20.31 17.93 1.51
N LEU A 10 -19.74 16.72 1.47
CA LEU A 10 -18.31 16.54 1.25
C LEU A 10 -17.90 17.08 -0.12
N THR A 11 -18.64 16.73 -1.18
CA THR A 11 -18.33 17.17 -2.55
C THR A 11 -18.49 18.68 -2.69
N GLU A 12 -19.55 19.25 -2.12
CA GLU A 12 -19.75 20.70 -2.09
C GLU A 12 -18.60 21.41 -1.37
N THR A 13 -18.20 20.92 -0.19
CA THR A 13 -17.09 21.48 0.58
C THR A 13 -15.78 21.41 -0.17
N GLN A 14 -15.52 20.28 -0.84
CA GLN A 14 -14.33 20.06 -1.66
C GLN A 14 -14.23 20.98 -2.88
N ASN A 15 -15.37 21.40 -3.45
CA ASN A 15 -15.41 22.20 -4.67
C ASN A 15 -15.57 23.70 -4.38
N ARG A 16 -15.77 24.07 -3.11
CA ARG A 16 -15.91 25.47 -2.67
C ARG A 16 -14.63 26.29 -2.87
N TYR A 17 -13.46 25.64 -2.81
CA TYR A 17 -12.17 26.29 -2.91
C TYR A 17 -11.43 25.80 -4.14
N ASN A 18 -11.00 26.74 -4.99
CA ASN A 18 -10.22 26.43 -6.18
C ASN A 18 -8.76 26.17 -5.81
N ARG A 19 -8.13 25.23 -6.52
CA ARG A 19 -6.70 24.97 -6.41
C ARG A 19 -5.92 26.21 -6.87
N PRO A 20 -4.96 26.75 -6.08
CA PRO A 20 -4.08 27.83 -6.52
C PRO A 20 -3.21 27.39 -7.72
N GLU A 21 -3.01 28.29 -8.69
CA GLU A 21 -2.26 27.98 -9.94
C GLU A 21 -0.82 27.57 -9.70
N ASN A 22 -0.20 28.03 -8.61
CA ASN A 22 1.19 27.75 -8.27
C ASN A 22 1.38 26.46 -7.43
N CYS A 23 0.31 25.68 -7.20
CA CYS A 23 0.29 24.53 -6.30
C CYS A 23 -0.18 23.26 -7.02
N ASP A 24 0.55 22.84 -8.06
CA ASP A 24 0.23 21.64 -8.86
C ASP A 24 0.18 20.36 -8.02
N CYS A 25 1.00 20.28 -6.98
CA CYS A 25 1.07 19.13 -6.07
C CYS A 25 -0.20 18.93 -5.22
N LEU A 26 -1.17 19.85 -5.27
CA LEU A 26 -2.47 19.72 -4.60
C LEU A 26 -3.49 18.95 -5.46
N GLU A 27 -3.05 17.82 -6.02
CA GLU A 27 -3.92 16.83 -6.67
C GLU A 27 -3.71 15.43 -6.09
N THR A 28 -4.73 14.59 -6.22
CA THR A 28 -4.65 13.18 -5.83
C THR A 28 -3.77 12.41 -6.81
N THR A 29 -2.73 11.76 -6.30
CA THR A 29 -1.83 10.92 -7.11
C THR A 29 -2.58 9.73 -7.71
N LYS A 30 -2.47 9.54 -9.03
CA LYS A 30 -3.11 8.45 -9.78
C LYS A 30 -2.16 7.25 -9.88
N VAL A 31 -2.71 6.06 -10.09
CA VAL A 31 -1.88 4.89 -10.43
C VAL A 31 -1.62 4.92 -11.94
N ASN A 32 -0.37 4.71 -12.35
CA ASN A 32 0.03 4.62 -13.75
C ASN A 32 -0.82 3.59 -14.51
N HIS A 33 -1.30 3.94 -15.71
CA HIS A 33 -2.21 3.10 -16.50
C HIS A 33 -1.64 1.70 -16.77
N LEU A 34 -0.35 1.61 -17.08
CA LEU A 34 0.35 0.36 -17.35
C LEU A 34 0.32 -0.63 -16.17
N ILE A 35 0.32 -0.11 -14.95
CA ILE A 35 0.21 -0.92 -13.73
C ILE A 35 -1.27 -1.15 -13.41
N TRP A 36 -2.07 -0.09 -13.44
CA TRP A 36 -3.50 -0.09 -13.10
C TRP A 36 -4.29 -1.17 -13.83
N ASP A 37 -4.09 -1.30 -15.14
CA ASP A 37 -4.81 -2.25 -15.98
C ASP A 37 -4.46 -3.72 -15.69
N LYS A 38 -3.37 -3.97 -14.98
CA LYS A 38 -2.91 -5.31 -14.60
C LYS A 38 -3.31 -5.70 -13.18
N LEU A 39 -3.82 -4.77 -12.38
CA LEU A 39 -4.25 -5.04 -11.01
C LEU A 39 -5.58 -5.78 -10.94
N LYS A 40 -5.71 -6.63 -9.93
CA LYS A 40 -6.99 -7.27 -9.60
C LYS A 40 -8.03 -6.23 -9.18
N SER A 41 -9.31 -6.59 -9.34
CA SER A 41 -10.44 -5.71 -9.03
C SER A 41 -10.44 -5.29 -7.56
N GLU A 42 -10.08 -6.22 -6.67
CA GLU A 42 -10.01 -6.02 -5.22
C GLU A 42 -8.95 -4.96 -4.86
N THR A 43 -7.77 -5.05 -5.46
CA THR A 43 -6.67 -4.11 -5.24
C THR A 43 -6.98 -2.73 -5.81
N ARG A 44 -7.58 -2.65 -7.00
CA ARG A 44 -8.10 -1.38 -7.56
C ARG A 44 -9.14 -0.75 -6.65
N SER A 45 -10.08 -1.54 -6.14
CA SER A 45 -11.13 -1.08 -5.22
C SER A 45 -10.56 -0.58 -3.89
N ALA A 46 -9.53 -1.25 -3.37
CA ALA A 46 -8.82 -0.81 -2.17
C ALA A 46 -8.05 0.50 -2.41
N ASP A 47 -7.35 0.62 -3.55
CA ASP A 47 -6.62 1.83 -3.92
C ASP A 47 -7.55 3.02 -4.13
N ILE A 48 -8.71 2.85 -4.78
CA ILE A 48 -9.72 3.91 -4.93
C ILE A 48 -10.17 4.44 -3.56
N LYS A 49 -10.33 3.57 -2.56
CA LYS A 49 -10.69 3.99 -1.20
C LYS A 49 -9.58 4.84 -0.57
N LEU A 50 -8.31 4.49 -0.80
CA LEU A 50 -7.16 5.28 -0.32
C LEU A 50 -7.02 6.60 -1.10
N GLN A 51 -7.27 6.60 -2.41
CA GLN A 51 -7.34 7.83 -3.22
C GLN A 51 -8.41 8.79 -2.70
N ARG A 52 -9.59 8.29 -2.27
CA ARG A 52 -10.62 9.14 -1.65
C ARG A 52 -10.13 9.80 -0.35
N VAL A 53 -9.39 9.08 0.48
CA VAL A 53 -8.76 9.64 1.68
C VAL A 53 -7.74 10.71 1.30
N GLN A 54 -6.91 10.43 0.30
CA GLN A 54 -5.94 11.38 -0.24
C GLN A 54 -6.61 12.65 -0.77
N THR A 55 -7.67 12.52 -1.57
CA THR A 55 -8.43 13.66 -2.10
C THR A 55 -8.93 14.55 -0.97
N ASN A 56 -9.45 13.98 0.12
CA ASN A 56 -9.89 14.77 1.27
C ASN A 56 -8.74 15.51 1.95
N LEU A 57 -7.60 14.85 2.14
CA LEU A 57 -6.42 15.47 2.73
C LEU A 57 -5.91 16.63 1.87
N VAL A 58 -5.69 16.36 0.59
CA VAL A 58 -5.14 17.32 -0.36
C VAL A 58 -6.08 18.50 -0.59
N LYS A 59 -7.38 18.25 -0.80
CA LYS A 59 -8.36 19.34 -0.93
C LYS A 59 -8.56 20.11 0.38
N GLY A 60 -8.33 19.48 1.53
CA GLY A 60 -8.35 20.14 2.84
C GLY A 60 -7.19 21.11 3.05
N VAL A 61 -6.05 20.93 2.36
CA VAL A 61 -4.91 21.86 2.40
C VAL A 61 -5.21 23.15 1.65
N ILE A 62 -6.01 23.12 0.58
CA ILE A 62 -6.34 24.29 -0.24
C ILE A 62 -6.88 25.47 0.59
N PRO A 63 -7.92 25.32 1.44
CA PRO A 63 -8.39 26.43 2.25
C PRO A 63 -7.36 26.89 3.29
N ILE A 64 -6.49 26.01 3.80
CA ILE A 64 -5.41 26.40 4.70
C ILE A 64 -4.41 27.32 3.97
N VAL A 65 -4.03 26.96 2.75
CA VAL A 65 -3.17 27.79 1.89
C VAL A 65 -3.82 29.14 1.60
N SER A 66 -5.13 29.17 1.29
CA SER A 66 -5.87 30.41 1.07
C SER A 66 -5.84 31.31 2.30
N LEU A 67 -6.09 30.76 3.49
CA LEU A 67 -6.05 31.51 4.75
C LEU A 67 -4.65 32.08 5.03
N ILE A 68 -3.60 31.29 4.79
CA ILE A 68 -2.21 31.76 4.94
C ILE A 68 -1.93 32.89 3.95
N GLN A 69 -2.35 32.76 2.70
CA GLN A 69 -2.14 33.79 1.68
C GLN A 69 -2.85 35.11 2.03
N GLU A 70 -4.09 35.04 2.49
CA GLU A 70 -4.85 36.20 2.97
C GLU A 70 -4.15 36.87 4.16
N LEU A 71 -3.64 36.07 5.10
CA LEU A 71 -2.92 36.57 6.27
C LEU A 71 -1.59 37.23 5.88
N VAL A 72 -0.81 36.64 4.97
CA VAL A 72 0.42 37.24 4.42
C VAL A 72 0.12 38.60 3.78
N ASN A 73 -0.96 38.70 2.99
CA ASN A 73 -1.35 39.94 2.32
C ASN A 73 -1.81 41.04 3.31
N ALA A 74 -2.33 40.64 4.47
CA ALA A 74 -2.80 41.56 5.50
C ALA A 74 -1.74 41.90 6.56
N ARG A 75 -0.61 41.18 6.61
CA ARG A 75 0.35 41.22 7.73
C ARG A 75 0.83 42.63 8.07
N ASP A 76 1.11 43.45 7.07
CA ASP A 76 1.68 44.80 7.28
C ASP A 76 0.63 45.80 7.79
N LYS A 77 -0.65 45.43 7.75
CA LYS A 77 -1.79 46.23 8.24
C LYS A 77 -2.24 45.84 9.63
N ILE A 78 -1.75 44.71 10.15
CA ILE A 78 -2.14 44.17 11.45
C ILE A 78 -1.06 44.56 12.47
N PRO A 79 -1.39 45.40 13.47
CA PRO A 79 -0.45 45.74 14.52
C PRO A 79 0.00 44.49 15.29
N SER A 80 1.30 44.38 15.56
CA SER A 80 1.89 43.18 16.20
C SER A 80 1.40 42.95 17.64
N ASP A 81 0.90 43.99 18.30
CA ASP A 81 0.28 43.93 19.62
C ASP A 81 -1.15 43.37 19.60
N VAL A 82 -1.80 43.34 18.43
CA VAL A 82 -3.14 42.76 18.24
C VAL A 82 -3.03 41.27 17.90
N LEU A 83 -2.08 40.89 17.05
CA LEU A 83 -1.94 39.52 16.57
C LEU A 83 -0.49 39.22 16.17
N GLU A 84 0.06 38.13 16.71
CA GLU A 84 1.38 37.63 16.29
C GLU A 84 1.27 36.88 14.95
N VAL A 85 1.24 37.64 13.85
CA VAL A 85 1.04 37.11 12.49
C VAL A 85 2.07 36.04 12.14
N GLU A 86 3.35 36.25 12.46
CA GLU A 86 4.42 35.29 12.17
C GLU A 86 4.24 33.94 12.89
N GLU A 87 3.73 33.94 14.12
CA GLU A 87 3.45 32.70 14.86
C GLU A 87 2.30 31.91 14.21
N ILE A 88 1.27 32.61 13.72
CA ILE A 88 0.13 32.00 13.03
C ILE A 88 0.55 31.45 11.68
N LEU A 89 1.36 32.21 10.91
CA LEU A 89 1.92 31.73 9.66
C LEU A 89 2.72 30.45 9.88
N LYS A 90 3.57 30.41 10.91
CA LYS A 90 4.32 29.21 11.28
C LYS A 90 3.41 28.02 11.60
N LYS A 91 2.37 28.23 12.43
CA LYS A 91 1.38 27.18 12.74
C LYS A 91 0.68 26.66 11.48
N GLY A 92 0.32 27.56 10.56
CA GLY A 92 -0.28 27.21 9.27
C GLY A 92 0.66 26.38 8.40
N THR A 93 1.92 26.80 8.25
CA THR A 93 2.92 26.07 7.47
C THR A 93 3.27 24.73 8.10
N ASP A 94 3.35 24.64 9.43
CA ASP A 94 3.57 23.37 10.15
C ASP A 94 2.41 22.40 9.93
N ALA A 95 1.16 22.89 9.93
CA ALA A 95 -0.01 22.08 9.62
C ALA A 95 0.05 21.52 8.18
N ILE A 96 0.43 22.35 7.20
CA ILE A 96 0.62 21.92 5.80
C ILE A 96 1.73 20.87 5.72
N ALA A 97 2.87 21.08 6.40
CA ALA A 97 3.98 20.13 6.40
C ALA A 97 3.57 18.76 6.98
N LEU A 98 2.81 18.74 8.07
CA LEU A 98 2.29 17.50 8.67
C LEU A 98 1.30 16.78 7.76
N ILE A 99 0.40 17.51 7.09
CA ILE A 99 -0.52 16.91 6.11
C ILE A 99 0.25 16.40 4.89
N GLY A 100 1.28 17.12 4.44
CA GLY A 100 2.19 16.69 3.37
C GLY A 100 2.92 15.39 3.70
N ALA A 101 3.45 15.26 4.93
CA ALA A 101 4.06 14.03 5.42
C ALA A 101 3.05 12.87 5.45
N ALA A 102 1.83 13.10 5.95
CA ALA A 102 0.77 12.09 5.95
C ALA A 102 0.38 11.66 4.52
N ASN A 103 0.36 12.59 3.56
CA ASN A 103 0.10 12.30 2.15
C ASN A 103 1.22 11.44 1.53
N PHE A 104 2.48 11.73 1.86
CA PHE A 104 3.62 10.92 1.44
C PHE A 104 3.51 9.48 1.96
N ASP A 105 3.23 9.31 3.25
CA ASP A 105 3.07 7.98 3.86
C ASP A 105 1.86 7.23 3.29
N LEU A 106 0.77 7.94 2.99
CA LEU A 106 -0.40 7.36 2.32
C LEU A 106 -0.03 6.83 0.92
N ASN A 107 0.72 7.60 0.15
CA ASN A 107 1.21 7.15 -1.16
C ASN A 107 2.19 5.96 -1.03
N MET A 108 3.08 5.95 -0.04
CA MET A 108 3.92 4.78 0.24
C MET A 108 3.09 3.56 0.60
N ARG A 109 2.04 3.71 1.41
CA ARG A 109 1.15 2.62 1.77
C ARG A 109 0.39 2.05 0.57
N ARG A 110 0.00 2.92 -0.37
CA ARG A 110 -0.59 2.51 -1.65
C ARG A 110 0.39 1.70 -2.48
N ARG A 111 1.66 2.14 -2.58
CA ARG A 111 2.74 1.38 -3.23
C ARG A 111 2.90 0.01 -2.60
N ASP A 112 2.96 -0.10 -1.28
CA ASP A 112 3.13 -1.37 -0.57
C ASP A 112 1.98 -2.36 -0.84
N ASN A 113 0.74 -1.87 -0.88
CA ASN A 113 -0.42 -2.70 -1.18
C ASN A 113 -0.35 -3.25 -2.62
N ILE A 114 0.03 -2.40 -3.58
CA ILE A 114 0.16 -2.79 -5.00
C ILE A 114 1.36 -3.72 -5.21
N LYS A 115 2.45 -3.52 -4.46
CA LYS A 115 3.70 -4.30 -4.55
C LYS A 115 3.49 -5.81 -4.43
N LEU A 116 2.46 -6.24 -3.70
CA LEU A 116 2.12 -7.65 -3.51
C LEU A 116 1.64 -8.33 -4.80
N GLU A 117 1.14 -7.56 -5.77
CA GLU A 117 0.68 -8.07 -7.06
C GLU A 117 1.68 -7.87 -8.20
N LEU A 118 2.74 -7.09 -7.97
CA LEU A 118 3.78 -6.86 -8.96
C LEU A 118 4.74 -8.05 -9.05
N ASN A 119 5.24 -8.31 -10.25
CA ASN A 119 6.35 -9.25 -10.46
C ASN A 119 7.59 -8.76 -9.66
N GLU A 120 8.38 -9.70 -9.16
CA GLU A 120 9.63 -9.43 -8.42
C GLU A 120 10.54 -8.45 -9.18
N ASP A 121 10.66 -8.60 -10.50
CA ASP A 121 11.49 -7.74 -11.36
C ASP A 121 11.06 -6.25 -11.29
N TYR A 122 9.80 -5.97 -10.95
CA TYR A 122 9.22 -4.62 -10.91
C TYR A 122 9.03 -4.07 -9.49
N LYS A 123 9.31 -4.84 -8.44
CA LYS A 123 9.05 -4.40 -7.06
C LYS A 123 9.90 -3.22 -6.58
N HIS A 124 11.03 -2.95 -7.23
CA HIS A 124 11.86 -1.78 -6.92
C HIS A 124 11.18 -0.46 -7.29
N LEU A 125 10.20 -0.48 -8.20
CA LEU A 125 9.37 0.68 -8.54
C LEU A 125 8.57 1.20 -7.33
N CYS A 126 8.30 0.32 -6.36
CA CYS A 126 7.61 0.67 -5.12
C CYS A 126 8.54 1.30 -4.05
N SER A 127 9.83 1.45 -4.31
CA SER A 127 10.77 2.02 -3.33
C SER A 127 10.53 3.51 -3.09
N SER A 128 10.95 4.03 -1.95
CA SER A 128 10.86 5.45 -1.63
C SER A 128 11.80 6.34 -2.45
N THR A 129 12.77 5.76 -3.17
CA THR A 129 13.68 6.51 -4.04
C THR A 129 13.03 6.92 -5.35
N VAL A 130 11.92 6.27 -5.75
CA VAL A 130 11.12 6.70 -6.89
C VAL A 130 10.25 7.88 -6.43
N PRO A 131 10.40 9.09 -6.99
CA PRO A 131 9.60 10.24 -6.58
C PRO A 131 8.12 10.01 -6.90
N PHE A 132 7.25 10.67 -6.13
CA PHE A 132 5.83 10.80 -6.48
C PHE A 132 5.68 12.00 -7.41
N THR A 133 4.98 11.80 -8.53
CA THR A 133 4.51 12.87 -9.41
C THR A 133 2.99 12.92 -9.36
N ASP A 134 2.33 13.33 -10.43
CA ASP A 134 0.89 13.08 -10.62
C ASP A 134 0.59 11.57 -10.60
N TYR A 135 1.61 10.74 -10.80
CA TYR A 135 1.54 9.29 -10.82
C TYR A 135 2.33 8.63 -9.68
N LEU A 136 1.79 7.51 -9.20
CA LEU A 136 2.26 6.80 -8.02
C LEU A 136 3.63 6.16 -8.22
N PHE A 137 4.01 5.79 -9.45
CA PHE A 137 5.27 5.13 -9.77
C PHE A 137 6.21 6.00 -10.62
N GLY A 138 6.05 7.32 -10.54
CA GLY A 138 6.73 8.29 -11.41
C GLY A 138 6.04 8.43 -12.76
N ASP A 139 6.60 9.25 -13.64
CA ASP A 139 5.96 9.58 -14.91
C ASP A 139 5.88 8.39 -15.86
N ASP A 140 4.81 8.32 -16.65
CA ASP A 140 4.54 7.18 -17.54
C ASP A 140 5.63 6.97 -18.60
N THR A 141 6.31 8.05 -19.03
CA THR A 141 7.45 7.99 -19.96
C THR A 141 8.64 7.24 -19.35
N ASP A 142 8.96 7.56 -18.10
CA ASP A 142 10.08 6.96 -17.38
C ASP A 142 9.76 5.53 -16.96
N LEU A 143 8.53 5.30 -16.50
CA LEU A 143 8.03 3.96 -16.18
C LEU A 143 8.09 3.04 -17.41
N SER A 144 7.61 3.50 -18.57
CA SER A 144 7.63 2.72 -19.81
C SER A 144 9.05 2.34 -20.22
N LYS A 145 10.00 3.26 -20.07
CA LYS A 145 11.42 3.03 -20.34
C LYS A 145 12.00 2.01 -19.37
N GLN A 146 11.78 2.19 -18.06
CA GLN A 146 12.24 1.26 -17.03
C GLN A 146 11.69 -0.16 -17.24
N LEU A 147 10.40 -0.29 -17.59
CA LEU A 147 9.79 -1.59 -17.88
C LEU A 147 10.44 -2.28 -19.10
N LYS A 148 10.78 -1.52 -20.16
CA LYS A 148 11.49 -2.05 -21.33
C LYS A 148 12.91 -2.50 -20.98
N ASP A 149 13.67 -1.64 -20.30
CA ASP A 149 15.05 -1.90 -19.91
C ASP A 149 15.13 -3.15 -19.00
N LEU A 150 14.18 -3.31 -18.07
CA LEU A 150 14.09 -4.51 -17.23
C LEU A 150 13.73 -5.76 -18.02
N ALA A 151 12.79 -5.67 -18.97
CA ALA A 151 12.44 -6.80 -19.81
C ALA A 151 13.64 -7.26 -20.68
N GLU A 152 14.46 -6.32 -21.15
CA GLU A 152 15.70 -6.59 -21.87
C GLU A 152 16.77 -7.20 -20.96
N ALA A 153 16.99 -6.64 -19.76
CA ALA A 153 17.92 -7.17 -18.77
C ALA A 153 17.56 -8.61 -18.34
N THR A 154 16.26 -8.91 -18.16
CA THR A 154 15.78 -10.26 -17.84
C THR A 154 16.00 -11.22 -19.01
N LYS A 155 15.85 -10.78 -20.27
CA LYS A 155 16.20 -11.59 -21.46
C LYS A 155 17.69 -11.90 -21.51
N VAL A 156 18.55 -10.91 -21.27
CA VAL A 156 20.02 -11.09 -21.25
C VAL A 156 20.43 -12.03 -20.11
N SER A 157 19.89 -11.84 -18.92
CA SER A 157 20.16 -12.69 -17.74
C SER A 157 19.76 -14.15 -17.96
N LYS A 158 18.62 -14.39 -18.64
CA LYS A 158 18.19 -15.75 -19.00
C LYS A 158 19.11 -16.41 -20.04
N LYS A 159 19.65 -15.65 -21.00
CA LYS A 159 20.66 -16.16 -21.96
C LYS A 159 21.95 -16.56 -21.23
N ILE A 160 22.46 -15.71 -20.33
CA ILE A 160 23.67 -16.00 -19.54
C ILE A 160 23.48 -17.24 -18.65
N LYS A 161 22.31 -17.39 -18.00
CA LYS A 161 22.02 -18.57 -17.15
C LYS A 161 21.94 -19.87 -17.95
N HIS A 162 21.52 -19.84 -19.21
CA HIS A 162 21.42 -21.05 -20.04
C HIS A 162 22.79 -21.61 -20.49
N ASP A 163 23.80 -20.76 -20.64
CA ASP A 163 25.17 -21.19 -21.00
C ASP A 163 25.96 -21.78 -19.81
N SER A 164 25.44 -21.64 -18.57
CA SER A 164 26.08 -22.22 -17.37
C SER A 164 25.72 -23.70 -17.10
N LYS A 165 25.05 -24.39 -18.04
CA LYS A 165 24.79 -25.84 -17.96
C LYS A 165 25.42 -26.61 -19.13
N SER A 166 26.73 -26.54 -19.23
CA SER A 166 27.62 -27.60 -19.74
C SER A 166 28.53 -27.94 -18.54
N ASP A 167 28.78 -29.17 -18.09
CA ASP A 167 28.53 -30.52 -18.56
C ASP A 167 28.34 -31.40 -17.32
N THR A 168 27.33 -32.27 -17.30
CA THR A 168 27.41 -33.48 -16.46
C THR A 168 26.82 -34.65 -17.23
N ARG A 169 27.45 -34.96 -18.36
CA ARG A 169 27.40 -36.31 -18.91
C ARG A 169 28.23 -37.23 -18.02
N LYS A 170 27.58 -37.96 -17.11
CA LYS A 170 28.10 -39.24 -16.64
C LYS A 170 26.97 -40.24 -16.62
N GLY A 171 26.92 -41.03 -17.68
CA GLY A 171 26.04 -42.18 -17.77
C GLY A 171 26.36 -43.19 -16.68
N SER A 172 25.33 -43.85 -16.18
CA SER A 172 25.47 -45.15 -15.54
C SER A 172 24.27 -46.01 -15.94
N ASN A 173 24.47 -46.74 -17.04
CA ASN A 173 23.71 -47.94 -17.36
C ASN A 173 24.22 -49.06 -16.46
N TYR A 174 23.44 -49.57 -15.50
CA TYR A 174 23.57 -50.97 -15.04
C TYR A 174 22.24 -51.51 -14.48
N ARG A 175 21.55 -52.27 -15.34
CA ARG A 175 20.89 -53.58 -15.15
C ARG A 175 20.21 -53.94 -13.82
N ASN A 176 18.90 -54.22 -13.95
CA ASN A 176 18.18 -55.45 -13.54
C ASN A 176 18.50 -56.13 -12.20
N PHE A 177 17.47 -56.28 -11.35
CA PHE A 177 17.04 -57.62 -10.92
C PHE A 177 15.54 -57.66 -10.58
N LYS A 178 14.80 -58.50 -11.32
CA LYS A 178 13.47 -58.99 -10.95
C LYS A 178 13.62 -59.96 -9.78
N SER A 179 12.77 -59.86 -8.78
CA SER A 179 12.34 -61.02 -8.01
C SER A 179 10.84 -60.94 -7.76
N SER A 180 10.25 -62.12 -7.78
CA SER A 180 8.85 -62.43 -8.06
C SER A 180 8.12 -62.82 -6.78
N LYS A 181 6.81 -62.55 -6.80
CA LYS A 181 5.72 -63.33 -6.17
C LYS A 181 5.64 -63.39 -4.65
N ARG A 182 4.46 -63.02 -4.15
CA ARG A 182 3.38 -63.86 -3.56
C ARG A 182 2.45 -62.86 -2.84
N GLY A 183 1.13 -62.85 -2.97
CA GLY A 183 0.14 -63.71 -3.60
C GLY A 183 -1.23 -63.31 -3.04
N PHE A 184 -2.29 -63.55 -3.83
CA PHE A 184 -3.66 -63.89 -3.43
C PHE A 184 -4.43 -63.04 -2.39
N GLY A 185 -5.65 -62.61 -2.76
CA GLY A 185 -6.72 -62.49 -1.77
C GLY A 185 -7.81 -61.47 -2.07
N TYR A 186 -8.83 -61.94 -2.77
CA TYR A 186 -10.18 -61.42 -2.96
C TYR A 186 -10.82 -60.52 -1.88
N LYS A 187 -11.65 -59.60 -2.40
CA LYS A 187 -12.99 -59.16 -1.94
C LYS A 187 -13.14 -58.18 -0.75
N ARG A 188 -13.64 -57.00 -1.14
CA ARG A 188 -15.01 -56.46 -0.89
C ARG A 188 -15.36 -55.89 0.50
N ASP A 189 -16.10 -54.78 0.41
CA ASP A 189 -17.04 -54.16 1.35
C ASP A 189 -16.52 -53.19 2.44
N GLN A 190 -16.74 -51.91 2.14
CA GLN A 190 -17.68 -51.01 2.81
C GLN A 190 -17.86 -51.05 4.34
N TYR A 191 -17.69 -49.84 4.89
CA TYR A 191 -18.36 -49.22 6.03
C TYR A 191 -17.99 -49.57 7.48
N SER A 192 -17.66 -48.47 8.18
CA SER A 192 -17.75 -48.20 9.62
C SER A 192 -16.78 -48.92 10.58
N ARG A 193 -15.86 -48.14 11.17
CA ARG A 193 -15.90 -47.84 12.62
C ARG A 193 -14.90 -46.76 13.04
N SER A 194 -15.43 -45.90 13.91
CA SER A 194 -14.80 -44.89 14.77
C SER A 194 -13.53 -45.34 15.50
N ASN A 195 -12.52 -44.46 15.57
CA ASN A 195 -11.91 -43.94 16.81
C ASN A 195 -10.69 -43.05 16.45
N SER A 196 -10.76 -41.74 16.72
CA SER A 196 -10.36 -41.10 17.99
C SER A 196 -8.85 -41.03 18.18
N TYR A 197 -8.22 -39.90 17.79
CA TYR A 197 -7.02 -39.39 18.45
C TYR A 197 -7.00 -37.86 18.35
N LYS A 198 -7.04 -37.23 19.53
CA LYS A 198 -6.83 -35.81 19.79
C LYS A 198 -5.44 -35.39 19.30
N SER A 199 -5.34 -34.20 18.69
CA SER A 199 -4.11 -33.40 18.77
C SER A 199 -4.47 -31.98 19.20
N ASN A 200 -3.76 -31.53 20.23
CA ASN A 200 -3.98 -30.28 20.96
C ASN A 200 -3.54 -29.07 20.13
N LEU A 201 -4.42 -28.07 19.98
CA LEU A 201 -4.02 -26.72 19.61
C LEU A 201 -4.22 -25.80 20.82
N ASN A 202 -3.11 -25.50 21.47
CA ASN A 202 -2.98 -24.57 22.57
C ASN A 202 -2.60 -23.20 22.01
N TRP A 203 -3.51 -22.23 21.98
CA TRP A 203 -3.17 -20.81 22.01
C TRP A 203 -4.21 -20.05 22.84
N LYS A 204 -3.80 -19.66 24.04
CA LYS A 204 -4.55 -18.87 25.01
C LYS A 204 -4.87 -17.48 24.42
N ARG A 205 -6.16 -17.12 24.44
CA ARG A 205 -6.67 -15.76 24.28
C ARG A 205 -6.72 -15.09 25.66
N PRO A 206 -6.23 -13.87 25.88
CA PRO A 206 -6.45 -13.18 27.15
C PRO A 206 -7.89 -12.65 27.21
N SER A 207 -8.62 -13.01 28.26
CA SER A 207 -9.92 -12.39 28.59
C SER A 207 -9.72 -11.24 29.57
N LEU A 208 -10.35 -10.11 29.27
CA LEU A 208 -10.53 -8.98 30.18
C LEU A 208 -11.36 -9.45 31.39
N LYS A 209 -10.87 -9.20 32.61
CA LYS A 209 -11.67 -9.29 33.83
C LYS A 209 -11.84 -7.90 34.44
N ASN A 210 -13.10 -7.47 34.49
CA ASN A 210 -13.60 -6.43 35.37
C ASN A 210 -13.19 -6.72 36.82
N LYS A 211 -12.81 -5.68 37.55
CA LYS A 211 -12.54 -5.75 38.99
C LYS A 211 -13.47 -4.78 39.69
N GLU A 212 -14.66 -5.26 40.05
CA GLU A 212 -15.50 -4.64 41.06
C GLU A 212 -15.01 -5.05 42.46
N GLU A 213 -14.70 -4.01 43.23
CA GLU A 213 -14.99 -3.77 44.64
C GLU A 213 -14.95 -4.90 45.69
N GLY A 214 -14.20 -4.63 46.76
CA GLY A 214 -14.22 -5.38 48.01
C GLY A 214 -13.63 -4.58 49.19
N LYS A 215 -14.50 -3.76 49.81
CA LYS A 215 -14.54 -3.20 51.18
C LYS A 215 -13.34 -3.44 52.13
N ARG A 216 -12.95 -2.36 52.85
CA ARG A 216 -12.54 -2.44 54.27
C ARG A 216 -13.06 -1.24 55.07
N GLN A 217 -13.91 -1.53 56.05
CA GLN A 217 -14.16 -0.69 57.22
C GLN A 217 -12.99 -0.83 58.21
N LYS A 218 -12.56 0.28 58.79
CA LYS A 218 -12.37 0.50 60.24
C LYS A 218 -12.27 2.00 60.49
#